data_AF-A0A2P8DIA7-F1
#
_entry.id   AF-A0A2P8DIA7-F1
#
_cell.length_a   1.000
_cell.length_b   1.000
_cell.length_c   1.000
_cell.angle_alpha   90.00
_cell.angle_beta   90.00
_cell.angle_gamma   90.00
#
_symmetry.space_group_name_H-M   'P 1'
#
loop_
_entity.id
_entity.type
_entity.pdbx_description
1 polymer ?
#
loop_
_entity_poly.entity_id
_entity_poly.type
_entity_poly.pdbx_seq_one_letter_code
_entity_poly.pdbx_strand_id
1 'polypeptide(L)' 'MSETRAAILHCPFCGEEDLFPAEAVASDEGGAPVAQDSGWECRSCLRAFSVKLLGLSARAARAPRPRSAHDQEES' A
#
# COMPACT_ATOMS: atom_id res chain seq x y z
N MET A 1 19.03 6.40 15.19
CA MET A 1 19.13 5.11 14.48
C MET A 1 18.04 5.10 13.42
N SER A 2 18.41 5.30 12.16
CA SER A 2 17.54 5.54 11.01
C SER A 2 16.50 4.42 10.80
N GLU A 3 15.24 4.72 11.09
CA GLU A 3 14.12 3.82 10.81
C GLU A 3 13.68 4.01 9.35
N THR A 4 14.46 3.45 8.42
CA THR A 4 14.10 3.41 6.99
C THR A 4 13.69 1.98 6.66
N ARG A 5 12.40 1.70 6.81
CA ARG A 5 11.77 0.50 6.25
C ARG A 5 10.65 0.92 5.31
N ALA A 6 11.01 1.28 4.08
CA ALA A 6 10.10 1.05 2.97
C ALA A 6 10.18 -0.45 2.67
N ALA A 7 9.18 -1.22 3.10
CA ALA A 7 9.10 -2.63 2.70
C ALA A 7 9.06 -2.68 1.17
N ILE A 8 9.91 -3.52 0.57
CA ILE A 8 9.82 -3.79 -0.86
C ILE A 8 8.45 -4.46 -1.09
N LEU A 9 7.66 -3.91 -2.01
CA LEU A 9 6.31 -4.37 -2.29
C LEU A 9 6.34 -5.42 -3.42
N HIS A 10 5.43 -6.39 -3.37
CA HIS A 10 5.27 -7.36 -4.46
C HIS A 10 4.55 -6.74 -5.66
N CYS A 11 5.04 -6.99 -6.86
CA CYS A 11 4.35 -6.61 -8.10
C CYS A 11 3.00 -7.35 -8.23
N PRO A 12 1.86 -6.65 -8.37
CA PRO A 12 0.55 -7.28 -8.53
C PRO A 12 0.41 -8.16 -9.77
N PHE A 13 1.29 -8.01 -10.77
CA PHE A 13 1.23 -8.76 -12.02
C PHE A 13 2.16 -9.99 -12.04
N CYS A 14 3.42 -9.86 -11.64
CA CYS A 14 4.38 -10.97 -11.71
C CYS A 14 4.76 -11.57 -10.35
N GLY A 15 4.36 -10.97 -9.22
CA GLY A 15 4.65 -11.48 -7.87
C GLY A 15 6.03 -11.12 -7.31
N GLU A 16 6.95 -10.66 -8.16
CA GLU A 16 8.33 -10.33 -7.77
C GLU A 16 8.41 -9.15 -6.79
N GLU A 17 9.40 -9.19 -5.89
CA GLU A 17 9.77 -8.13 -4.95
C GLU A 17 10.68 -7.09 -5.63
N ASP A 18 10.26 -6.61 -6.79
CA ASP A 18 11.03 -5.64 -7.57
C ASP A 18 10.19 -4.40 -7.91
N LEU A 19 9.20 -4.06 -7.05
CA LEU A 19 8.35 -2.89 -7.18
C LEU A 19 8.91 -1.71 -6.36
N PHE A 20 9.34 -0.65 -7.05
CA PHE A 20 10.01 0.51 -6.44
C PHE A 20 9.29 1.82 -6.79
N PRO A 21 9.39 2.85 -5.93
CA PRO A 21 8.96 4.20 -6.30
C PRO A 21 9.75 4.70 -7.51
N ALA A 22 9.04 5.13 -8.54
CA ALA A 22 9.59 5.86 -9.67
C ALA A 22 9.68 7.36 -9.31
N GLU A 23 10.73 8.01 -9.81
CA GLU A 23 10.89 9.46 -9.67
C GLU A 23 9.80 10.19 -10.46
N ALA A 24 9.09 11.12 -9.80
CA ALA A 24 8.16 12.00 -10.48
C ALA A 24 8.98 12.97 -11.34
N VAL A 25 8.84 12.91 -12.66
CA VAL A 25 9.37 13.96 -13.55
C VAL A 25 8.63 15.25 -13.21
N ALA A 26 9.36 16.21 -12.64
CA ALA A 26 8.82 17.56 -12.49
C ALA A 26 8.55 18.09 -13.90
N SER A 27 7.27 18.30 -14.22
CA SER A 27 6.90 19.02 -15.43
C SER A 27 7.50 20.42 -15.34
N ASP A 28 8.58 20.66 -16.10
CA ASP A 28 9.14 21.99 -16.31
C ASP A 28 8.05 22.87 -16.98
N GLU A 29 8.10 24.18 -16.73
CA GLU A 29 7.24 25.21 -17.35
C GLU A 29 5.88 25.53 -16.67
N GLY A 30 5.96 26.23 -15.53
CA GLY A 30 5.10 27.40 -15.29
C GLY A 30 3.67 27.21 -14.75
N GLY A 31 3.25 26.03 -14.29
CA GLY A 31 1.87 25.83 -13.84
C GLY A 31 1.71 24.92 -12.63
N ALA A 32 1.70 25.51 -11.42
CA ALA A 32 1.35 24.94 -10.11
C ALA A 32 2.11 23.65 -9.69
N PRO A 33 2.39 23.43 -8.39
CA PRO A 33 2.95 22.17 -7.94
C PRO A 33 1.94 21.07 -8.21
N VAL A 34 2.15 20.33 -9.29
CA VAL A 34 1.45 19.10 -9.54
C VAL A 34 1.94 18.13 -8.48
N ALA A 35 1.14 17.94 -7.44
CA ALA A 35 1.27 16.84 -6.49
C ALA A 35 0.97 15.48 -7.20
N GLN A 36 1.47 15.31 -8.43
CA GLN A 36 1.24 14.17 -9.29
C GLN A 36 2.19 13.06 -8.86
N ASP A 37 1.70 12.32 -7.87
CA ASP A 37 1.82 10.87 -7.76
C ASP A 37 3.20 10.32 -8.16
N SER A 38 4.11 10.19 -7.18
CA SER A 38 5.28 9.33 -7.33
C SER A 38 4.83 7.96 -7.83
N GLY A 39 5.09 7.68 -9.11
CA GLY A 39 4.72 6.42 -9.74
C GLY A 39 5.44 5.26 -9.06
N TRP A 40 5.04 4.04 -9.40
CA TRP A 40 5.73 2.83 -8.97
C TRP A 40 6.05 1.98 -10.18
N GLU A 41 7.26 1.47 -10.28
CA GLU A 41 7.68 0.64 -11.40
C GLU A 41 8.18 -0.72 -10.90
N CYS A 42 7.75 -1.79 -11.56
CA CYS A 42 8.33 -3.12 -11.37
C CYS A 42 9.47 -3.34 -12.37
N ARG A 43 10.72 -3.50 -11.91
CA ARG A 43 11.86 -3.63 -12.84
C ARG A 43 11.95 -5.00 -13.52
N SER A 44 11.36 -6.04 -12.92
CA SER A 44 11.33 -7.39 -13.52
C SER A 44 10.38 -7.52 -14.70
N CYS A 45 9.28 -6.75 -14.73
CA CYS A 45 8.27 -6.85 -15.80
C CYS A 45 7.89 -5.52 -16.45
N LEU A 46 8.57 -4.43 -16.08
CA LEU A 46 8.50 -3.08 -16.65
C LEU A 46 7.09 -2.45 -16.61
N ARG A 47 6.26 -2.83 -15.64
CA ARG A 47 4.93 -2.24 -15.45
C ARG A 47 4.99 -1.08 -14.46
N ALA A 48 4.26 -0.02 -14.79
CA ALA A 48 4.10 1.16 -13.95
C ALA A 48 2.71 1.21 -13.29
N PHE A 49 2.65 1.75 -12.07
CA PHE A 49 1.46 1.85 -11.24
C PHE A 49 1.39 3.24 -10.58
N SER A 50 0.19 3.66 -10.20
CA SER A 50 -0.03 4.77 -9.26
C SER A 50 -0.63 4.23 -7.96
N VAL A 51 -0.23 4.80 -6.82
CA VAL A 51 -0.79 4.47 -5.51
C VAL A 51 -1.52 5.67 -4.95
N LYS A 52 -2.67 5.43 -4.33
CA LYS A 52 -3.48 6.48 -3.71
C LYS A 52 -3.87 6.07 -2.29
N LEU A 53 -3.58 6.93 -1.32
CA LEU A 53 -4.13 6.78 0.03
C LEU A 53 -5.64 7.07 0.01
N LEU A 54 -6.44 6.08 0.36
CA LEU A 54 -7.91 6.23 0.47
C LEU A 54 -8.38 6.53 1.91
N GLY A 55 -7.46 6.51 2.88
CA GLY A 55 -7.75 6.63 4.32
C GLY A 55 -7.57 5.31 5.07
N LEU A 56 -8.01 5.28 6.34
CA LEU A 56 -7.93 4.09 7.18
C LEU A 56 -9.13 3.16 6.93
N SER A 57 -8.87 1.87 6.72
CA SER A 57 -9.94 0.88 6.52
C SER A 57 -10.66 0.54 7.83
N ALA A 58 -11.98 0.68 7.86
CA ALA A 58 -12.83 0.40 9.03
C ALA A 58 -12.82 -1.07 9.48
N ARG A 59 -12.31 -2.01 8.67
CA ARG A 59 -12.23 -3.44 9.02
C ARG A 59 -11.33 -3.71 10.24
N ALA A 60 -10.37 -2.83 10.52
CA ALA A 60 -9.51 -2.96 11.70
C ALA A 60 -10.25 -2.72 13.02
N ALA A 61 -11.40 -2.02 13.01
CA ALA A 61 -12.16 -1.69 14.22
C ALA A 61 -13.13 -2.78 14.69
N ARG A 62 -13.25 -3.91 13.97
CA ARG A 62 -14.09 -5.02 14.42
C ARG A 62 -13.35 -5.74 15.54
N ALA A 63 -13.57 -5.27 16.77
CA ALA A 63 -13.20 -5.99 17.97
C ALA A 63 -13.69 -7.45 17.86
N PRO A 64 -12.91 -8.43 18.35
CA PRO A 64 -13.39 -9.80 18.43
C PRO A 64 -14.73 -9.79 19.18
N ARG A 65 -15.79 -10.31 18.55
CA ARG A 65 -17.06 -10.51 19.25
C ARG A 65 -16.77 -11.44 20.43
N PRO A 66 -17.12 -11.07 21.68
CA PRO A 66 -17.00 -12.01 22.78
C PRO A 66 -17.81 -13.26 22.43
N ARG A 67 -17.20 -14.44 22.56
CA ARG A 67 -17.92 -15.72 22.45
C ARG A 67 -19.02 -15.69 23.51
N SER A 68 -20.28 -15.70 23.08
CA SER A 68 -21.43 -15.79 23.97
C SER A 68 -21.26 -17.04 24.85
N ALA A 69 -21.38 -16.88 26.16
CA ALA A 69 -21.16 -17.93 27.17
C ALA A 69 -22.21 -19.08 27.14
N HIS A 70 -23.00 -19.21 26.07
CA HIS A 70 -24.08 -20.20 25.96
C HIS A 70 -23.63 -21.58 25.43
N ASP A 71 -22.33 -21.79 25.21
CA ASP A 71 -21.79 -23.01 24.60
C ASP A 71 -21.03 -23.93 25.59
N GLN A 72 -21.23 -23.76 26.91
CA GLN A 72 -20.47 -24.51 27.94
C GLN A 72 -21.30 -25.43 28.84
N GLU A 73 -22.58 -25.59 28.59
CA GLU A 73 -23.46 -26.44 29.41
C GLU A 73 -24.08 -27.57 28.57
N GLU A 74 -23.25 -28.32 27.85
CA GLU A 74 -23.60 -29.67 27.39
C GLU A 74 -22.31 -30.52 27.29
N SER A 75 -21.91 -31.13 28.40
CA SER A 75 -20.92 -32.22 28.51
C SER A 75 -21.19 -33.04 29.75
#